data_AF-A0A8C5RQ76-F1
#
_entry.id   AF-A0A8C5RQ76-F1
#
_cell.length_a   1.000
_cell.length_b   1.000
_cell.length_c   1.000
_cell.angle_alpha   90.00
_cell.angle_beta   90.00
_cell.angle_gamma   90.00
#
_symmetry.space_group_name_H-M   'P 1'
#
loop_
_entity.id
_entity.type
_entity.pdbx_description
1 polymer ?
#
loop_
_entity_poly.entity_id
_entity_poly.type
_entity_poly.pdbx_seq_one_letter_code
_entity_poly.pdbx_strand_id
1 'polypeptide(L)'
;MCPFNSFTHLYFCCRIPDGSIDQGPAAGRVHALEEQLIKAKEQMENYKQQTGDVGFGKDHEILRRRIENGVKEFWFFLQSELKKLKNLEGNELHKHIDELLSDLGDHERSIMTDLFYLSQTDGAGAWREKEAKDLTELVQRRITYLQNPKDCSKAKKLVCNINKGCGYGCQLHHVVYCFMIAYGTERTLILESQNWRYATGGWETVFRPVSETCTDRSGSTTGHWSGMYH
;
A
#
# COMPACT_ATOMS: atom_id res chain seq x y z
N MET A 1 -9.43 -12.40 -57.21
CA MET A 1 -10.03 -13.42 -56.32
C MET A 1 -10.39 -12.75 -55.01
N CYS A 2 -11.64 -12.30 -54.91
CA CYS A 2 -12.36 -12.19 -53.64
C CYS A 2 -12.97 -13.61 -53.35
N PRO A 3 -13.60 -13.91 -52.19
CA PRO A 3 -14.10 -12.91 -51.24
C PRO A 3 -13.99 -13.35 -49.73
N PHE A 4 -13.81 -12.42 -48.78
CA PHE A 4 -14.79 -11.57 -48.05
C PHE A 4 -15.20 -12.10 -46.66
N ASN A 5 -15.22 -11.15 -45.72
CA ASN A 5 -16.20 -10.92 -44.63
C ASN A 5 -16.52 -12.04 -43.63
N SER A 6 -16.37 -11.73 -42.34
CA SER A 6 -17.45 -11.03 -41.62
C SER A 6 -17.09 -10.75 -40.16
N PHE A 7 -17.30 -9.49 -39.78
CA PHE A 7 -17.71 -9.10 -38.43
C PHE A 7 -18.78 -10.06 -37.90
N THR A 8 -18.62 -10.55 -36.67
CA THR A 8 -19.76 -11.04 -35.89
C THR A 8 -19.70 -10.49 -34.48
N HIS A 9 -20.42 -9.38 -34.32
CA HIS A 9 -21.09 -8.97 -33.10
C HIS A 9 -21.76 -10.19 -32.43
N LEU A 10 -21.36 -10.52 -31.21
CA LEU A 10 -22.25 -11.23 -30.29
C LEU A 10 -23.06 -10.17 -29.56
N TYR A 11 -24.23 -9.86 -30.14
CA TYR A 11 -25.32 -9.17 -29.48
C TYR A 11 -25.78 -10.01 -28.29
N PHE A 12 -25.53 -9.55 -27.07
CA PHE A 12 -26.34 -9.97 -25.93
C PHE A 12 -27.64 -9.18 -25.97
N CYS A 13 -28.73 -9.88 -26.29
CA CYS A 13 -30.09 -9.40 -26.19
C CYS A 13 -30.42 -9.15 -24.71
N CYS A 14 -30.39 -7.88 -24.27
CA CYS A 14 -31.11 -7.47 -23.06
C CYS A 14 -32.61 -7.44 -23.41
N ARG A 15 -33.30 -8.55 -23.14
CA ARG A 15 -34.75 -8.58 -23.05
C ARG A 15 -35.14 -7.85 -21.75
N ILE A 16 -35.64 -6.63 -21.89
CA ILE A 16 -36.23 -5.87 -20.78
C ILE A 16 -37.50 -6.61 -20.36
N PRO A 17 -37.70 -6.98 -19.09
CA PRO A 17 -39.02 -7.33 -18.59
C PRO A 17 -39.84 -6.05 -18.47
N ASP A 18 -41.02 -6.02 -19.09
CA ASP A 18 -42.02 -4.97 -18.87
C ASP A 18 -42.45 -5.00 -17.39
N GLY A 19 -41.80 -4.15 -16.59
CA GLY A 19 -42.18 -3.82 -15.23
C GLY A 19 -43.05 -2.56 -15.27
N SER A 20 -44.24 -2.68 -14.71
CA SER A 20 -45.25 -1.63 -14.57
C SER A 20 -44.69 -0.30 -14.06
N ILE A 21 -45.09 0.80 -14.72
CA ILE A 21 -44.86 2.17 -14.28
C ILE A 21 -45.65 2.39 -13.00
N ASP A 22 -44.98 2.29 -11.85
CA ASP A 22 -45.49 2.76 -10.58
C ASP A 22 -45.15 4.26 -10.44
N GLN A 23 -46.17 5.11 -10.57
CA GLN A 23 -46.05 6.56 -10.42
C GLN A 23 -45.97 6.91 -8.92
N GLY A 24 -44.76 6.87 -8.37
CA GLY A 24 -44.38 7.41 -7.05
C GLY A 24 -43.30 8.49 -7.18
N PRO A 25 -43.10 9.39 -6.19
CA PRO A 25 -42.66 10.78 -6.43
C PRO A 25 -41.19 10.85 -6.87
N ALA A 26 -40.98 10.97 -8.18
CA ALA A 26 -39.68 11.21 -8.81
C ALA A 26 -38.96 12.45 -8.22
N ALA A 27 -39.72 13.41 -7.68
CA ALA A 27 -39.20 14.60 -7.02
C ALA A 27 -38.28 14.28 -5.82
N GLY A 28 -38.54 13.22 -5.05
CA GLY A 28 -37.74 12.88 -3.88
C GLY A 28 -36.36 12.30 -4.21
N ARG A 29 -36.27 11.52 -5.31
CA ARG A 29 -34.97 10.99 -5.80
C ARG A 29 -34.14 12.07 -6.49
N VAL A 30 -34.78 12.96 -7.24
CA VAL A 30 -34.10 14.11 -7.85
C VAL A 30 -33.54 15.04 -6.77
N HIS A 31 -34.33 15.36 -5.74
CA HIS A 31 -33.87 16.18 -4.62
C HIS A 31 -32.71 15.52 -3.84
N ALA A 32 -32.75 14.20 -3.63
CA ALA A 32 -31.66 13.48 -2.98
C ALA A 32 -30.37 13.48 -3.81
N LEU A 33 -30.48 13.38 -5.15
CA LEU A 33 -29.34 13.45 -6.06
C LEU A 33 -28.79 14.88 -6.17
N GLU A 34 -29.65 15.90 -6.16
CA GLU A 34 -29.25 17.31 -6.11
C GLU A 34 -28.51 17.64 -4.81
N GLU A 35 -29.01 17.14 -3.67
CA GLU A 35 -28.34 17.33 -2.38
C GLU A 35 -26.98 16.61 -2.32
N GLN A 36 -26.87 15.43 -2.90
CA GLN A 36 -25.59 14.72 -3.05
C GLN A 36 -24.63 15.47 -3.99
N LEU A 37 -25.14 16.03 -5.09
CA LEU A 37 -24.35 16.81 -6.04
C LEU A 37 -23.85 18.13 -5.41
N ILE A 38 -24.66 18.79 -4.60
CA ILE A 38 -24.29 19.99 -3.87
C ILE A 38 -23.20 19.67 -2.84
N LYS A 39 -23.38 18.60 -2.04
CA LYS A 39 -22.36 18.15 -1.08
C LYS A 39 -21.05 17.74 -1.78
N ALA A 40 -21.13 17.06 -2.92
CA ALA A 40 -19.95 16.71 -3.71
C ALA A 40 -19.25 17.95 -4.28
N LYS A 41 -20.01 18.95 -4.75
CA LYS A 41 -19.47 20.23 -5.21
C LYS A 41 -18.82 21.02 -4.08
N GLU A 42 -19.42 21.08 -2.91
CA GLU A 42 -18.84 21.72 -1.72
C GLU A 42 -17.57 20.99 -1.25
N GLN A 43 -17.53 19.66 -1.33
CA GLN A 43 -16.31 18.89 -1.06
C GLN A 43 -15.21 19.18 -2.09
N MET A 44 -15.57 19.30 -3.37
CA MET A 44 -14.62 19.67 -4.43
C MET A 44 -14.15 21.13 -4.33
N GLU A 45 -15.03 22.06 -3.96
CA GLU A 45 -14.71 23.47 -3.72
C GLU A 45 -13.82 23.64 -2.48
N ASN A 46 -14.11 22.92 -1.38
CA ASN A 46 -13.24 22.86 -0.21
C ASN A 46 -11.90 22.21 -0.52
N TYR A 47 -11.87 21.16 -1.36
CA TYR A 47 -10.62 20.58 -1.86
C TYR A 47 -9.85 21.59 -2.72
N LYS A 48 -10.53 22.34 -3.59
CA LYS A 48 -9.95 23.43 -4.39
C LYS A 48 -9.43 24.59 -3.55
N GLN A 49 -10.13 24.95 -2.47
CA GLN A 49 -9.70 25.99 -1.52
C GLN A 49 -8.55 25.50 -0.63
N GLN A 50 -8.49 24.20 -0.30
CA GLN A 50 -7.33 23.59 0.34
C GLN A 50 -6.13 23.52 -0.62
N THR A 51 -6.36 23.26 -1.91
CA THR A 51 -5.37 23.40 -2.98
C THR A 51 -5.39 24.82 -3.56
N GLY A 52 -5.53 25.83 -2.69
CA GLY A 52 -5.55 27.23 -3.08
C GLY A 52 -4.43 27.52 -4.08
N ASP A 53 -4.79 28.22 -5.15
CA ASP A 53 -3.95 28.71 -6.22
C ASP A 53 -2.72 29.48 -5.67
N VAL A 54 -1.64 28.76 -5.38
CA VAL A 54 -0.35 29.29 -4.97
C VAL A 54 0.68 28.49 -5.73
N GLY A 55 1.51 29.17 -6.52
CA GLY A 55 2.61 28.52 -7.26
C GLY A 55 3.53 27.70 -6.36
N PHE A 56 4.55 27.06 -6.95
CA PHE A 56 5.52 26.23 -6.23
C PHE A 56 5.91 26.85 -4.89
N GLY A 57 5.74 26.08 -3.79
CA GLY A 57 5.96 26.60 -2.45
C GLY A 57 7.40 27.08 -2.30
N LYS A 58 7.54 28.22 -1.63
CA LYS A 58 8.82 28.93 -1.54
C LYS A 58 9.92 28.04 -0.97
N ASP A 59 9.61 27.32 0.11
CA ASP A 59 10.58 26.49 0.81
C ASP A 59 10.94 25.24 -0.02
N HIS A 60 9.98 24.66 -0.75
CA HIS A 60 10.25 23.60 -1.72
C HIS A 60 11.26 24.04 -2.79
N GLU A 61 11.05 25.20 -3.42
CA GLU A 61 11.97 25.68 -4.45
C GLU A 61 13.35 26.07 -3.90
N ILE A 62 13.41 26.61 -2.68
CA ILE A 62 14.69 26.90 -2.00
C ILE A 62 15.44 25.59 -1.73
N LEU A 63 14.79 24.60 -1.13
CA LEU A 63 15.40 23.31 -0.80
C LEU A 63 15.84 22.56 -2.06
N ARG A 64 15.00 22.51 -3.09
CA ARG A 64 15.33 21.88 -4.38
C ARG A 64 16.60 22.48 -4.99
N ARG A 65 16.72 23.82 -5.00
CA ARG A 65 17.91 24.51 -5.53
C ARG A 65 19.12 24.36 -4.61
N ARG A 66 18.93 24.34 -3.30
CA ARG A 66 20.02 24.10 -2.34
C ARG A 66 20.61 22.70 -2.50
N ILE A 67 19.77 21.68 -2.68
CA ILE A 67 20.21 20.31 -2.99
C ILE A 67 20.98 20.29 -4.31
N GLU A 68 20.43 20.91 -5.36
CA GLU A 68 21.10 20.98 -6.67
C GLU A 68 22.49 21.63 -6.57
N ASN A 69 22.60 22.76 -5.85
CA ASN A 69 23.88 23.41 -5.60
C ASN A 69 24.78 22.58 -4.68
N GLY A 70 24.24 21.93 -3.66
CA GLY A 70 24.98 21.04 -2.76
C GLY A 70 25.66 19.90 -3.52
N VAL A 71 24.96 19.29 -4.48
CA VAL A 71 25.52 18.25 -5.37
C VAL A 71 26.62 18.82 -6.28
N LYS A 72 26.45 20.04 -6.82
CA LYS A 72 27.50 20.70 -7.63
C LYS A 72 28.76 20.96 -6.81
N GLU A 73 28.61 21.52 -5.61
CA GLU A 73 29.74 21.80 -4.70
C GLU A 73 30.42 20.51 -4.25
N PHE A 74 29.64 19.46 -3.95
CA PHE A 74 30.19 18.14 -3.63
C PHE A 74 31.06 17.60 -4.76
N TRP A 75 30.59 17.74 -6.01
CA TRP A 75 31.34 17.31 -7.19
C TRP A 75 32.62 18.14 -7.40
N PHE A 76 32.55 19.46 -7.25
CA PHE A 76 33.74 20.32 -7.34
C PHE A 76 34.76 20.00 -6.25
N PHE A 77 34.31 19.79 -5.02
CA PHE A 77 35.15 19.37 -3.90
C PHE A 77 35.83 18.04 -4.19
N LEU A 78 35.05 17.02 -4.58
CA LEU A 78 35.58 15.70 -4.92
C LEU A 78 36.65 15.77 -6.02
N GLN A 79 36.37 16.51 -7.11
CA GLN A 79 37.34 16.69 -8.19
C GLN A 79 38.62 17.39 -7.74
N SER A 80 38.51 18.37 -6.84
CA SER A 80 39.64 19.11 -6.28
C SER A 80 40.50 18.20 -5.41
N GLU A 81 39.91 17.53 -4.42
CA GLU A 81 40.64 16.71 -3.44
C GLU A 81 41.25 15.48 -4.09
N LEU A 82 40.56 14.83 -5.03
CA LEU A 82 41.14 13.71 -5.80
C LEU A 82 42.35 14.12 -6.64
N LYS A 83 42.41 15.36 -7.12
CA LYS A 83 43.61 15.87 -7.81
C LYS A 83 44.77 16.10 -6.85
N LYS A 84 44.50 16.58 -5.62
CA LYS A 84 45.52 16.78 -4.57
C LYS A 84 46.10 15.45 -4.10
N LEU A 85 45.25 14.45 -3.89
CA LEU A 85 45.65 13.10 -3.45
C LEU A 85 46.69 12.45 -4.36
N LYS A 86 46.66 12.72 -5.68
CA LYS A 86 47.65 12.20 -6.63
C LYS A 86 49.08 12.67 -6.37
N ASN A 87 49.25 13.77 -5.63
CA ASN A 87 50.55 14.38 -5.36
C ASN A 87 51.05 14.10 -3.92
N LEU A 88 50.34 13.28 -3.14
CA LEU A 88 50.68 12.96 -1.76
C LEU A 88 51.16 11.51 -1.65
N GLU A 89 52.08 11.25 -0.72
CA GLU A 89 52.62 9.92 -0.44
C GLU A 89 52.76 9.68 1.08
N GLY A 90 52.81 8.40 1.47
CA GLY A 90 53.08 8.01 2.86
C GLY A 90 52.02 8.46 3.87
N ASN A 91 52.47 8.91 5.05
CA ASN A 91 51.57 9.27 6.15
C ASN A 91 50.70 10.50 5.86
N GLU A 92 51.20 11.46 5.08
CA GLU A 92 50.44 12.65 4.68
C GLU A 92 49.25 12.29 3.78
N LEU A 93 49.43 11.29 2.91
CA LEU A 93 48.34 10.76 2.09
C LEU A 93 47.24 10.13 2.97
N HIS A 94 47.62 9.29 3.95
CA HIS A 94 46.64 8.65 4.84
C HIS A 94 45.85 9.67 5.65
N LYS A 95 46.52 10.65 6.24
CA LYS A 95 45.86 11.72 7.00
C LYS A 95 44.90 12.52 6.13
N HIS A 96 45.32 12.87 4.91
CA HIS A 96 44.46 13.64 3.99
C HIS A 96 43.25 12.82 3.50
N ILE A 97 43.40 11.50 3.33
CA ILE A 97 42.27 10.61 3.03
C ILE A 97 41.26 10.59 4.18
N ASP A 98 41.73 10.50 5.42
CA ASP A 98 40.84 10.49 6.59
C ASP A 98 40.08 11.81 6.75
N GLU A 99 40.76 12.95 6.57
CA GLU A 99 40.15 14.28 6.53
C GLU A 99 39.12 14.39 5.40
N LEU A 100 39.48 13.96 4.19
CA LEU A 100 38.58 13.94 3.04
C LEU A 100 37.32 13.11 3.32
N LEU A 101 37.45 11.91 3.88
CA LEU A 101 36.30 11.06 4.18
C LEU A 101 35.36 11.70 5.21
N SER A 102 35.92 12.39 6.21
CA SER A 102 35.13 13.15 7.18
C SER A 102 34.35 14.27 6.49
N ASP A 103 35.01 15.09 5.68
CA ASP A 103 34.40 16.22 4.98
C ASP A 103 33.32 15.76 3.99
N LEU A 104 33.59 14.68 3.24
CA LEU A 104 32.60 14.07 2.35
C LEU A 104 31.36 13.59 3.12
N GLY A 105 31.58 13.02 4.31
CA GLY A 105 30.50 12.57 5.19
C GLY A 105 29.65 13.72 5.72
N ASP A 106 30.24 14.87 6.07
CA ASP A 106 29.50 16.07 6.46
C ASP A 106 28.70 16.66 5.29
N HIS A 107 29.32 16.72 4.11
CA HIS A 107 28.66 17.27 2.91
C HIS A 107 27.49 16.39 2.44
N GLU A 108 27.66 15.07 2.44
CA GLU A 108 26.59 14.11 2.13
C GLU A 108 25.42 14.26 3.11
N ARG A 109 25.70 14.32 4.42
CA ARG A 109 24.67 14.49 5.46
C ARG A 109 23.92 15.80 5.31
N SER A 110 24.58 16.89 4.91
CA SER A 110 23.91 18.16 4.63
C SER A 110 22.89 18.01 3.49
N ILE A 111 23.29 17.38 2.38
CA ILE A 111 22.39 17.15 1.24
C ILE A 111 21.21 16.24 1.65
N MET A 112 21.47 15.18 2.39
CA MET A 112 20.42 14.26 2.88
C MET A 112 19.46 14.94 3.85
N THR A 113 19.94 15.88 4.66
CA THR A 113 19.12 16.69 5.55
C THR A 113 18.19 17.62 4.77
N ASP A 114 18.70 18.29 3.72
CA ASP A 114 17.86 19.11 2.85
C ASP A 114 16.83 18.26 2.09
N LEU A 115 17.18 17.03 1.67
CA LEU A 115 16.23 16.07 1.08
C LEU A 115 15.13 15.65 2.07
N PHE A 116 15.49 15.43 3.33
CA PHE A 116 14.51 15.17 4.38
C PHE A 116 13.55 16.36 4.53
N TYR A 117 14.05 17.59 4.63
CA TYR A 117 13.18 18.77 4.71
C TYR A 117 12.30 18.95 3.47
N LEU A 118 12.84 18.67 2.28
CA LEU A 118 12.07 18.70 1.03
C LEU A 118 10.92 17.67 1.06
N SER A 119 11.12 16.53 1.72
CA SER A 119 10.04 15.55 1.92
C SER A 119 8.95 16.01 2.89
N GLN A 120 9.17 17.04 3.70
CA GLN A 120 8.21 17.49 4.72
C GLN A 120 7.53 18.81 4.39
N THR A 121 8.19 19.67 3.59
CA THR A 121 7.73 21.03 3.28
C THR A 121 6.35 21.08 2.61
N ASP A 122 5.72 22.25 2.67
CA ASP A 122 4.46 22.56 1.98
C ASP A 122 3.32 21.58 2.29
N GLY A 123 3.32 21.04 3.52
CA GLY A 123 2.31 20.09 3.99
C GLY A 123 2.47 18.67 3.43
N ALA A 124 3.52 18.38 2.64
CA ALA A 124 3.77 17.06 2.08
C ALA A 124 3.91 15.97 3.16
N GLY A 125 4.51 16.31 4.30
CA GLY A 125 4.62 15.41 5.45
C GLY A 125 3.25 15.00 6.01
N ALA A 126 2.43 15.99 6.36
CA ALA A 126 1.09 15.79 6.91
C ALA A 126 0.16 15.06 5.93
N TRP A 127 0.23 15.40 4.64
CA TRP A 127 -0.52 14.71 3.59
C TRP A 127 -0.11 13.24 3.48
N ARG A 128 1.20 12.94 3.48
CA ARG A 128 1.72 11.57 3.38
C ARG A 128 1.32 10.71 4.58
N GLU A 129 1.38 11.27 5.79
CA GLU A 129 0.94 10.58 7.01
C GLU A 129 -0.56 10.26 6.95
N LYS A 130 -1.38 11.25 6.59
CA LYS A 130 -2.82 11.08 6.44
C LYS A 130 -3.14 10.00 5.41
N GLU A 131 -2.55 10.07 4.22
CA GLU A 131 -2.83 9.12 3.14
C GLU A 131 -2.37 7.69 3.52
N ALA A 132 -1.20 7.54 4.15
CA ALA A 132 -0.73 6.23 4.62
C ALA A 132 -1.67 5.63 5.67
N LYS A 133 -2.21 6.45 6.57
CA LYS A 133 -3.21 6.05 7.57
C LYS A 133 -4.51 5.63 6.90
N ASP A 134 -5.04 6.44 5.98
CA ASP A 134 -6.30 6.17 5.26
C ASP A 134 -6.21 4.85 4.47
N LEU A 135 -5.07 4.59 3.81
CA LEU A 135 -4.80 3.32 3.11
C LEU A 135 -4.71 2.13 4.07
N THR A 136 -4.04 2.30 5.21
CA THR A 136 -3.96 1.27 6.25
C THR A 136 -5.34 0.92 6.78
N GLU A 137 -6.16 1.92 7.12
CA GLU A 137 -7.53 1.72 7.59
C GLU A 137 -8.41 1.06 6.53
N LEU A 138 -8.25 1.40 5.25
CA LEU A 138 -8.96 0.75 4.16
C LEU A 138 -8.62 -0.75 4.08
N VAL A 139 -7.34 -1.10 4.06
CA VAL A 139 -6.91 -2.51 3.95
C VAL A 139 -7.31 -3.29 5.19
N GLN A 140 -7.11 -2.75 6.40
CA GLN A 140 -7.50 -3.39 7.65
C GLN A 140 -9.01 -3.62 7.73
N ARG A 141 -9.85 -2.66 7.28
CA ARG A 141 -11.30 -2.87 7.18
C ARG A 141 -11.67 -3.99 6.23
N ARG A 142 -11.03 -4.07 5.05
CA ARG A 142 -11.28 -5.16 4.08
C ARG A 142 -10.87 -6.53 4.62
N ILE A 143 -9.71 -6.61 5.26
CA ILE A 143 -9.25 -7.84 5.94
C ILE A 143 -10.23 -8.24 7.03
N THR A 144 -10.62 -7.31 7.90
CA THR A 144 -11.57 -7.57 8.99
C THR A 144 -12.92 -8.05 8.45
N TYR A 145 -13.42 -7.43 7.38
CA TYR A 145 -14.65 -7.85 6.72
C TYR A 145 -14.55 -9.28 6.18
N LEU A 146 -13.47 -9.61 5.46
CA LEU A 146 -13.25 -10.95 4.92
C LEU A 146 -13.11 -12.01 6.02
N GLN A 147 -12.43 -11.67 7.11
CA GLN A 147 -12.19 -12.60 8.21
C GLN A 147 -13.43 -12.86 9.05
N ASN A 148 -14.42 -11.97 9.04
CA ASN A 148 -15.59 -12.06 9.93
C ASN A 148 -16.91 -12.22 9.14
N PRO A 149 -17.12 -13.36 8.46
CA PRO A 149 -18.38 -13.62 7.77
C PRO A 149 -19.55 -13.72 8.77
N LYS A 150 -20.75 -13.33 8.33
CA LYS A 150 -21.98 -13.43 9.14
C LYS A 150 -22.38 -14.87 9.45
N ASP A 151 -22.15 -15.78 8.52
CA ASP A 151 -22.48 -17.21 8.63
C ASP A 151 -21.22 -18.03 8.30
N CYS A 152 -20.49 -18.45 9.34
CA CYS A 152 -19.26 -19.22 9.19
C CYS A 152 -19.50 -20.59 8.54
N SER A 153 -20.69 -21.17 8.66
CA SER A 153 -21.00 -22.49 8.09
C SER A 153 -21.03 -22.48 6.56
N LYS A 154 -21.31 -21.31 5.96
CA LYS A 154 -21.40 -21.10 4.50
C LYS A 154 -20.22 -20.33 3.91
N ALA A 155 -19.33 -19.82 4.75
CA ALA A 155 -18.17 -19.07 4.30
C ALA A 155 -17.21 -19.96 3.49
N LYS A 156 -16.66 -19.42 2.40
CA LYS A 156 -15.52 -20.08 1.72
C LYS A 156 -14.30 -19.91 2.60
N LYS A 157 -13.58 -21.01 2.86
CA LYS A 157 -12.46 -21.03 3.81
C LYS A 157 -11.16 -21.41 3.10
N LEU A 158 -10.05 -20.91 3.61
CA LEU A 158 -8.70 -21.37 3.29
C LEU A 158 -8.03 -21.77 4.59
N VAL A 159 -7.65 -23.04 4.70
CA VAL A 159 -7.00 -23.60 5.89
C VAL A 159 -5.49 -23.47 5.74
N CYS A 160 -4.82 -22.90 6.74
CA CYS A 160 -3.38 -22.76 6.80
C CYS A 160 -2.85 -23.37 8.10
N ASN A 161 -1.82 -24.19 8.02
CA ASN A 161 -1.22 -24.84 9.17
C ASN A 161 0.11 -24.15 9.53
N ILE A 162 0.23 -23.64 10.76
CA ILE A 162 1.41 -22.87 11.18
C ILE A 162 2.68 -23.73 11.33
N ASN A 163 2.54 -25.05 11.46
CA ASN A 163 3.62 -25.98 11.83
C ASN A 163 4.55 -26.34 10.68
N LYS A 164 4.91 -25.36 9.85
CA LYS A 164 5.98 -25.51 8.86
C LYS A 164 7.31 -25.81 9.58
N GLY A 165 8.14 -26.66 8.98
CA GLY A 165 9.44 -27.12 9.48
C GLY A 165 10.55 -26.06 9.54
N CYS A 166 10.35 -24.90 10.18
CA CYS A 166 11.33 -23.81 10.23
C CYS A 166 11.14 -22.88 11.46
N GLY A 167 11.99 -21.84 11.58
CA GLY A 167 11.97 -20.85 12.66
C GLY A 167 10.70 -19.96 12.67
N TYR A 168 10.50 -19.19 13.76
CA TYR A 168 9.31 -18.35 13.97
C TYR A 168 9.03 -17.40 12.81
N GLY A 169 10.02 -16.62 12.36
CA GLY A 169 9.83 -15.67 11.25
C GLY A 169 9.42 -16.35 9.94
N CYS A 170 9.94 -17.55 9.67
CA CYS A 170 9.54 -18.34 8.51
C CYS A 170 8.08 -18.85 8.63
N GLN A 171 7.65 -19.25 9.83
CA GLN A 171 6.27 -19.65 10.09
C GLN A 171 5.31 -18.45 9.99
N LEU A 172 5.69 -17.28 10.51
CA LEU A 172 4.89 -16.06 10.38
C LEU A 172 4.75 -15.66 8.91
N HIS A 173 5.83 -15.65 8.13
CA HIS A 173 5.76 -15.40 6.68
C HIS A 173 4.91 -16.45 5.94
N HIS A 174 4.89 -17.71 6.41
CA HIS A 174 3.98 -18.73 5.85
C HIS A 174 2.51 -18.36 6.10
N VAL A 175 2.16 -17.90 7.31
CA VAL A 175 0.81 -17.42 7.62
C VAL A 175 0.45 -16.19 6.81
N VAL A 176 1.37 -15.22 6.67
CA VAL A 176 1.17 -14.02 5.83
C VAL A 176 0.92 -14.42 4.37
N TYR A 177 1.69 -15.36 3.83
CA TYR A 177 1.47 -15.91 2.49
C TYR A 177 0.08 -16.54 2.34
N CYS A 178 -0.33 -17.39 3.29
CA CYS A 178 -1.69 -17.94 3.31
C CYS A 178 -2.76 -16.84 3.34
N PHE A 179 -2.54 -15.79 4.15
CA PHE A 179 -3.47 -14.67 4.29
C PHE A 179 -3.60 -13.88 2.98
N MET A 180 -2.50 -13.60 2.28
CA MET A 180 -2.56 -12.91 0.98
C MET A 180 -3.33 -13.73 -0.06
N ILE A 181 -3.17 -15.06 -0.09
CA ILE A 181 -3.95 -15.94 -0.99
C ILE A 181 -5.42 -15.97 -0.57
N ALA A 182 -5.70 -16.10 0.72
CA ALA A 182 -7.06 -16.08 1.26
C ALA A 182 -7.77 -14.78 0.86
N TYR A 183 -7.08 -13.64 0.98
CA TYR A 183 -7.54 -12.33 0.53
C TYR A 183 -7.82 -12.28 -0.97
N GLY A 184 -6.86 -12.69 -1.81
CA GLY A 184 -7.01 -12.69 -3.27
C GLY A 184 -8.05 -13.67 -3.81
N THR A 185 -8.42 -14.69 -3.02
CA THR A 185 -9.41 -15.72 -3.39
C THR A 185 -10.76 -15.54 -2.70
N GLU A 186 -10.93 -14.45 -1.94
CA GLU A 186 -12.14 -14.17 -1.16
C GLU A 186 -12.54 -15.32 -0.22
N ARG A 187 -11.55 -15.91 0.45
CA ARG A 187 -11.73 -16.99 1.42
C ARG A 187 -11.33 -16.51 2.82
N THR A 188 -12.12 -16.82 3.83
CA THR A 188 -11.77 -16.58 5.23
C THR A 188 -10.61 -17.50 5.61
N LEU A 189 -9.53 -16.93 6.15
CA LEU A 189 -8.38 -17.67 6.65
C LEU A 189 -8.74 -18.39 7.95
N ILE A 190 -8.55 -19.71 7.95
CA ILE A 190 -8.61 -20.56 9.14
C ILE A 190 -7.18 -20.98 9.48
N LEU A 191 -6.71 -20.61 10.68
CA LEU A 191 -5.36 -20.91 11.14
C LEU A 191 -5.36 -22.11 12.08
N GLU A 192 -4.76 -23.21 11.64
CA GLU A 192 -4.50 -24.37 12.50
C GLU A 192 -3.17 -24.19 13.22
N SER A 193 -3.25 -24.03 14.55
CA SER A 193 -2.11 -23.69 15.40
C SER A 193 -1.83 -24.69 16.53
N GLN A 194 -2.56 -25.80 16.61
CA GLN A 194 -2.34 -26.83 17.62
C GLN A 194 -0.93 -27.43 17.53
N ASN A 195 -0.32 -27.75 18.68
CA ASN A 195 1.04 -28.29 18.77
C ASN A 195 2.11 -27.38 18.16
N TRP A 196 1.88 -26.07 18.21
CA TRP A 196 2.87 -25.10 17.75
C TRP A 196 4.13 -25.13 18.60
N ARG A 197 5.29 -25.31 17.97
CA ARG A 197 6.57 -25.52 18.66
C ARG A 197 6.96 -24.41 19.64
N TYR A 198 6.47 -23.19 19.43
CA TYR A 198 6.77 -22.03 20.28
C TYR A 198 5.76 -21.84 21.41
N ALA A 199 4.54 -22.36 21.25
CA ALA A 199 3.51 -22.38 22.28
C ALA A 199 2.52 -23.51 21.95
N THR A 200 2.56 -24.60 22.71
CA THR A 200 1.75 -25.80 22.43
C THR A 200 0.25 -25.53 22.44
N GLY A 201 -0.20 -24.52 23.20
CA GLY A 201 -1.57 -24.01 23.21
C GLY A 201 -1.99 -23.24 21.96
N GLY A 202 -1.08 -22.97 21.02
CA GLY A 202 -1.37 -22.37 19.73
C GLY A 202 -1.18 -20.86 19.64
N TRP A 203 -1.65 -20.29 18.53
CA TRP A 203 -1.49 -18.89 18.14
C TRP A 203 -2.07 -17.91 19.17
N GLU A 204 -3.22 -18.28 19.73
CA GLU A 204 -4.03 -17.47 20.64
C GLU A 204 -3.38 -17.29 22.02
N THR A 205 -2.27 -17.97 22.29
CA THR A 205 -1.47 -17.78 23.51
C THR A 205 -0.77 -16.43 23.55
N VAL A 206 -0.49 -15.83 22.38
CA VAL A 206 0.27 -14.58 22.24
C VAL A 206 -0.39 -13.56 21.31
N PHE A 207 -1.28 -13.99 20.41
CA PHE A 207 -1.96 -13.12 19.46
C PHE A 207 -3.48 -13.27 19.57
N ARG A 208 -4.22 -12.28 19.03
CA ARG A 208 -5.67 -12.43 18.85
C ARG A 208 -5.99 -13.50 17.81
N PRO A 209 -7.15 -14.18 17.89
CA PRO A 209 -7.57 -15.08 16.82
C PRO A 209 -7.67 -14.32 15.49
N VAL A 210 -7.42 -15.01 14.39
CA VAL A 210 -7.45 -14.40 13.04
C VAL A 210 -8.87 -14.01 12.59
N SER A 211 -9.90 -14.47 13.30
CA SER A 211 -11.31 -14.17 13.10
C SER A 211 -12.05 -14.24 14.43
N GLU A 212 -13.01 -13.34 14.66
CA GLU A 212 -13.88 -13.35 15.83
C GLU A 212 -15.15 -14.19 15.59
N THR A 213 -15.59 -14.33 14.32
CA THR A 213 -16.85 -15.01 13.99
C THR A 213 -16.67 -16.36 13.29
N CYS A 214 -15.47 -16.69 12.82
CA CYS A 214 -15.23 -17.89 12.02
C CYS A 214 -13.83 -18.47 12.20
N THR A 215 -13.68 -19.34 13.21
CA THR A 215 -12.44 -20.05 13.54
C THR A 215 -12.48 -21.54 13.22
N ASP A 216 -13.65 -22.06 12.85
CA ASP A 216 -13.86 -23.47 12.58
C ASP A 216 -13.70 -23.82 11.09
N ARG A 217 -13.13 -24.99 10.81
CA ARG A 217 -12.80 -25.46 9.45
C ARG A 217 -13.94 -26.20 8.74
N SER A 218 -15.12 -26.35 9.35
CA SER A 218 -16.24 -27.10 8.76
C SER A 218 -16.69 -26.54 7.41
N GLY A 219 -17.17 -27.41 6.54
CA GLY A 219 -17.73 -27.07 5.24
C GLY A 219 -18.31 -28.31 4.58
N SER A 220 -19.19 -28.12 3.59
CA SER A 220 -19.78 -29.24 2.84
C SER A 220 -18.77 -29.98 1.98
N THR A 221 -17.71 -29.30 1.53
CA THR A 221 -16.61 -29.87 0.74
C THR A 221 -15.26 -29.38 1.26
N THR A 222 -14.23 -30.23 1.14
CA THR A 222 -12.85 -29.90 1.53
C THR A 222 -11.89 -30.59 0.55
N GLY A 223 -10.82 -29.91 0.17
CA GLY A 223 -9.82 -30.44 -0.76
C GLY A 223 -8.50 -29.69 -0.66
N HIS A 224 -7.43 -30.31 -1.17
CA HIS A 224 -6.14 -29.64 -1.33
C HIS A 224 -6.22 -28.58 -2.44
N TRP A 225 -5.32 -27.60 -2.38
CA TRP A 225 -5.26 -26.54 -3.38
C TRP A 225 -4.97 -27.12 -4.78
N SER A 226 -5.88 -26.89 -5.72
CA SER A 226 -5.78 -27.29 -7.14
C SER A 226 -5.86 -26.11 -8.13
N GLY A 227 -5.77 -24.87 -7.63
CA GLY A 227 -5.94 -23.64 -8.40
C GLY A 227 -7.21 -22.87 -8.06
N MET A 228 -7.33 -21.62 -8.54
CA MET A 228 -8.42 -20.72 -8.14
C MET A 228 -9.80 -21.09 -8.69
N TYR A 229 -9.85 -21.76 -9.85
CA TYR A 229 -11.10 -22.07 -10.57
C TYR A 229 -11.56 -23.53 -10.43
N HIS A 230 -10.92 -24.30 -9.54
CA HIS A 230 -11.20 -25.72 -9.30
C HIS A 230 -11.62 -25.96 -7.86
#